data_AF-A0A5A7U3T6-F1
#
_entry.id   AF-A0A5A7U3T6-F1
#
_cell.length_a   1.000
_cell.length_b   1.000
_cell.length_c   1.000
_cell.angle_alpha   90.00
_cell.angle_beta   90.00
_cell.angle_gamma   90.00
#
_symmetry.space_group_name_H-M   'P 1'
#
loop_
_entity.id
_entity.type
_entity.pdbx_description
1 polymer ?
#
loop_
_entity_poly.entity_id
_entity_poly.type
_entity_poly.pdbx_seq_one_letter_code
_entity_poly.pdbx_strand_id
1 'polypeptide(L)'
;MLEYGIEDLILTGYAGSDFQMDKDAKKSTSRSVFTLNGGAVIWRSVKQTYIADSTMEAEYVTTCEAAKEAVWLRKFLTVFLQRHNRLHIEKLIGKEKEVVSLPVGDGR
;
A
#
# COMPACT_ATOMS: atom_id res chain seq x y z
N MET A 1 -2.48 5.04 -16.14
CA MET A 1 -1.76 3.92 -15.52
C MET A 1 -0.60 4.51 -14.72
N LEU A 2 -0.54 4.24 -13.42
CA LEU A 2 0.57 4.66 -12.56
C LEU A 2 1.35 3.41 -12.14
N GLU A 3 2.66 3.41 -12.36
CA GLU A 3 3.57 2.33 -11.95
C GLU A 3 4.56 2.85 -10.90
N TYR A 4 4.76 2.07 -9.84
CA TYR A 4 5.72 2.41 -8.79
C TYR A 4 6.47 1.16 -8.30
N GLY A 5 7.80 1.20 -8.32
CA GLY A 5 8.66 0.07 -7.95
C GLY A 5 9.21 0.18 -6.53
N ILE A 6 9.11 -0.92 -5.77
CA ILE A 6 9.76 -1.10 -4.46
C ILE A 6 10.61 -2.38 -4.52
N GLU A 7 11.81 -2.28 -5.10
CA GLU A 7 12.89 -3.27 -5.29
C GLU A 7 12.53 -4.68 -5.85
N ASP A 8 11.49 -5.36 -5.36
CA ASP A 8 10.93 -6.64 -5.90
C ASP A 8 9.40 -6.62 -6.05
N LEU A 9 8.75 -5.52 -5.67
CA LEU A 9 7.30 -5.41 -5.55
C LEU A 9 6.79 -4.32 -6.50
N ILE A 10 6.01 -4.75 -7.49
CA ILE A 10 5.42 -3.86 -8.49
C ILE A 10 4.03 -3.47 -8.02
N LEU A 11 3.86 -2.18 -7.69
CA LEU A 11 2.57 -1.58 -7.40
C LEU A 11 2.04 -0.89 -8.66
N THR A 12 0.90 -1.38 -9.17
CA THR A 12 0.20 -0.79 -10.31
C THR A 12 -1.13 -0.22 -9.85
N GLY A 13 -1.38 1.05 -10.19
CA GLY A 13 -2.60 1.77 -9.85
C GLY A 13 -3.41 2.16 -11.07
N TYR A 14 -4.72 1.91 -11.00
CA TYR A 14 -5.74 2.36 -11.93
C TYR A 14 -6.67 3.33 -11.22
N ALA A 15 -6.96 4.44 -11.87
CA ALA A 15 -7.90 5.45 -11.39
C ALA A 15 -8.83 5.83 -12.54
N GLY A 16 -10.10 6.04 -12.25
CA GLY A 16 -11.09 6.50 -13.21
C GLY A 16 -12.24 7.21 -12.52
N SER A 17 -12.88 8.12 -13.24
CA SER A 17 -14.04 8.86 -12.73
C SER A 17 -15.24 8.70 -13.64
N ASP A 18 -16.41 8.51 -13.05
CA ASP A 18 -17.69 8.53 -13.76
C ASP A 18 -18.37 9.89 -13.48
N PHE A 19 -18.37 10.80 -14.47
CA PHE A 19 -18.86 12.17 -14.33
C PHE A 19 -20.39 12.26 -14.34
N GLN A 20 -20.98 12.95 -13.35
CA GLN A 20 -22.43 13.22 -13.25
C GLN A 20 -23.35 12.02 -13.52
N MET A 21 -22.90 10.80 -13.23
CA MET A 21 -23.70 9.59 -13.45
C MET A 21 -24.93 9.53 -12.52
N ASP A 22 -24.83 10.18 -11.36
CA ASP A 22 -25.95 10.37 -10.45
C ASP A 22 -26.78 11.60 -10.85
N LYS A 23 -27.96 11.35 -11.42
CA LYS A 23 -28.88 12.40 -11.90
C LYS A 23 -29.49 13.23 -10.77
N ASP A 24 -29.59 12.69 -9.56
CA ASP A 24 -30.21 13.35 -8.41
C ASP A 24 -29.21 14.24 -7.68
N ALA A 25 -27.97 13.75 -7.52
CA ALA A 25 -26.93 14.49 -6.79
C ALA A 25 -25.96 15.26 -7.69
N LYS A 26 -25.93 14.98 -9.00
CA LYS A 26 -24.93 15.49 -9.97
C LYS A 26 -23.47 15.28 -9.53
N LYS A 27 -23.23 14.31 -8.64
CA LYS A 27 -21.89 14.03 -8.11
C LYS A 27 -21.23 12.94 -8.95
N SER A 28 -19.96 13.14 -9.25
CA SER A 28 -19.14 12.14 -9.92
C SER A 28 -18.78 11.00 -8.97
N THR A 29 -18.38 9.86 -9.51
CA THR A 29 -17.87 8.73 -8.73
C THR A 29 -16.40 8.52 -9.05
N SER A 30 -15.53 8.58 -8.04
CA SER A 30 -14.13 8.18 -8.12
C SER A 30 -14.03 6.66 -7.99
N ARG A 31 -13.22 6.02 -8.85
CA ARG A 31 -12.86 4.60 -8.75
C ARG A 31 -11.35 4.43 -8.76
N SER A 32 -10.82 3.64 -7.83
CA SER A 32 -9.42 3.24 -7.80
C SER A 32 -9.28 1.74 -7.62
N VAL A 33 -8.29 1.16 -8.30
CA VAL A 33 -7.87 -0.23 -8.15
C VAL A 33 -6.35 -0.27 -8.08
N PHE A 34 -5.81 -0.89 -7.05
CA PHE A 34 -4.37 -1.10 -6.91
C PHE A 34 -4.05 -2.58 -6.85
N THR A 35 -3.08 -3.00 -7.67
CA THR A 35 -2.56 -4.36 -7.71
C THR A 35 -1.10 -4.40 -7.29
N LEU A 36 -0.73 -5.44 -6.56
CA LEU A 36 0.61 -5.71 -6.07
C LEU A 36 1.07 -7.05 -6.62
N ASN A 37 2.10 -7.06 -7.48
CA ASN A 37 2.54 -8.26 -8.21
C ASN A 37 1.39 -9.02 -8.89
N GLY A 38 0.42 -8.28 -9.46
CA GLY A 38 -0.76 -8.83 -10.12
C GLY A 38 -1.94 -9.17 -9.22
N GLY A 39 -1.78 -9.17 -7.88
CA GLY A 39 -2.89 -9.38 -6.94
C GLY A 39 -3.57 -8.07 -6.56
N ALA A 40 -4.90 -7.98 -6.62
CA ALA A 40 -5.64 -6.79 -6.17
C ALA A 40 -5.55 -6.62 -4.65
N VAL A 41 -5.13 -5.44 -4.19
CA VAL A 41 -4.97 -5.10 -2.77
C VAL A 41 -5.94 -4.01 -2.32
N ILE A 42 -6.25 -3.07 -3.22
CA ILE A 42 -7.25 -2.03 -2.97
C ILE A 42 -8.23 -2.02 -4.15
N TRP A 43 -9.52 -2.02 -3.81
CA TRP A 43 -10.60 -1.71 -4.75
C TRP A 43 -11.54 -0.74 -4.05
N ARG A 44 -11.70 0.46 -4.62
CA ARG A 44 -12.53 1.51 -4.04
C ARG A 44 -13.37 2.19 -5.11
N SER A 45 -14.63 2.41 -4.80
CA SER A 45 -15.54 3.24 -5.59
C SER A 45 -16.29 4.15 -4.64
N VAL A 46 -16.09 5.47 -4.74
CA VAL A 46 -16.64 6.46 -3.82
C VAL A 46 -17.24 7.62 -4.59
N LYS A 47 -18.43 8.05 -4.17
CA LYS A 47 -19.06 9.27 -4.66
C LYS A 47 -18.26 10.48 -4.20
N GLN A 48 -17.84 11.33 -5.13
CA GLN A 48 -17.08 12.52 -4.84
C GLN A 48 -17.89 13.47 -3.93
N THR A 49 -17.21 14.06 -2.95
CA THR A 49 -17.85 15.00 -2.02
C THR A 49 -18.24 16.29 -2.72
N TYR A 50 -17.40 16.75 -3.64
CA TYR A 50 -17.58 17.93 -4.47
C TYR A 50 -18.35 17.60 -5.77
N ILE A 51 -19.13 18.56 -6.26
CA ILE A 51 -19.76 18.48 -7.58
C ILE A 51 -18.73 19.04 -8.55
N ALA A 52 -18.11 18.17 -9.34
CA ALA A 52 -17.22 18.60 -10.41
C ALA A 52 -18.06 19.25 -11.52
N ASP A 53 -17.57 20.37 -12.07
CA ASP A 53 -18.24 21.08 -13.15
C ASP A 53 -17.78 20.58 -14.53
N SER A 54 -16.72 19.76 -14.57
CA SER A 54 -16.25 19.09 -15.78
C SER A 54 -15.72 17.67 -15.52
N THR A 55 -15.65 16.87 -16.59
CA THR A 55 -15.00 15.55 -16.55
C THR A 55 -13.53 15.67 -16.13
N MET A 56 -12.81 16.70 -16.60
CA MET A 56 -11.41 16.92 -16.26
C MET A 56 -11.19 17.16 -14.76
N GLU A 57 -12.07 17.93 -14.13
CA GLU A 57 -12.03 18.13 -12.68
C GLU A 57 -12.31 16.83 -11.92
N ALA A 58 -13.30 16.04 -12.36
CA ALA A 58 -13.61 14.75 -11.76
C ALA A 58 -12.45 13.74 -11.87
N GLU A 59 -11.79 13.69 -13.03
CA GLU A 59 -10.60 12.88 -13.28
C GLU A 59 -9.41 13.34 -12.44
N TYR A 60 -9.20 14.65 -12.33
CA TYR A 60 -8.15 15.22 -11.49
C TYR A 60 -8.34 14.85 -10.03
N VAL A 61 -9.54 15.04 -9.47
CA VAL A 61 -9.86 14.66 -8.09
C VAL A 61 -9.59 13.17 -7.85
N THR A 62 -10.09 12.30 -8.73
CA THR A 62 -9.88 10.85 -8.63
C THR A 62 -8.40 10.49 -8.67
N THR A 63 -7.65 11.10 -9.60
CA THR A 63 -6.21 10.84 -9.74
C THR A 63 -5.43 11.31 -8.52
N CYS A 64 -5.80 12.45 -7.93
CA CYS A 64 -5.21 12.93 -6.68
C CYS A 64 -5.51 12.00 -5.50
N GLU A 65 -6.74 11.49 -5.39
CA GLU A 65 -7.12 10.51 -4.36
C GLU A 65 -6.33 9.22 -4.51
N ALA A 66 -6.25 8.67 -5.73
CA ALA A 66 -5.45 7.50 -6.04
C ALA A 66 -3.97 7.72 -5.72
N ALA A 67 -3.40 8.87 -6.05
CA ALA A 67 -2.00 9.19 -5.73
C ALA A 67 -1.74 9.20 -4.21
N LYS A 68 -2.68 9.73 -3.41
CA LYS A 68 -2.60 9.70 -1.94
C LYS A 68 -2.61 8.27 -1.41
N GLU A 69 -3.51 7.43 -1.95
CA GLU A 69 -3.59 6.00 -1.60
C GLU A 69 -2.29 5.26 -1.96
N ALA A 70 -1.73 5.52 -3.14
CA ALA A 70 -0.46 4.92 -3.58
C ALA A 70 0.72 5.28 -2.66
N VAL A 71 0.84 6.56 -2.28
CA VAL A 71 1.88 7.03 -1.35
C VAL A 71 1.72 6.39 0.02
N TRP A 72 0.49 6.30 0.52
CA TRP A 72 0.21 5.64 1.79
C TRP A 72 0.56 4.15 1.75
N LEU A 73 0.14 3.43 0.70
CA LEU A 73 0.39 2.00 0.54
C LEU A 73 1.88 1.71 0.42
N ARG A 74 2.65 2.55 -0.28
CA ARG A 74 4.10 2.45 -0.34
C ARG A 74 4.72 2.56 1.05
N LYS A 75 4.36 3.59 1.82
CA LYS A 75 4.88 3.77 3.19
C LYS A 75 4.54 2.56 4.07
N PHE A 76 3.32 2.06 3.96
CA PHE A 76 2.87 0.87 4.67
C PHE A 76 3.72 -0.36 4.31
N LEU A 77 3.92 -0.62 3.01
CA LEU A 77 4.72 -1.75 2.53
C LEU A 77 6.19 -1.63 2.95
N THR A 78 6.80 -0.45 2.86
CA THR A 78 8.19 -0.24 3.32
C THR A 78 8.33 -0.56 4.81
N VAL A 79 7.44 -0.05 5.66
CA VAL A 79 7.48 -0.32 7.10
C VAL A 79 7.21 -1.79 7.40
N PHE A 80 6.27 -2.40 6.68
CA PHE A 80 5.92 -3.82 6.84
C PHE A 80 7.10 -4.72 6.49
N LEU A 81 7.74 -4.51 5.33
CA LEU A 81 8.90 -5.27 4.88
C LEU A 81 10.11 -5.08 5.81
N GLN A 82 10.38 -3.84 6.26
CA GLN A 82 11.42 -3.58 7.26
C GLN A 82 11.17 -4.32 8.57
N ARG A 83 9.92 -4.36 9.04
CA ARG A 83 9.57 -5.08 10.27
C ARG A 83 9.74 -6.58 10.11
N HIS A 84 9.36 -7.16 8.97
CA HIS A 84 9.53 -8.58 8.72
C HIS A 84 11.01 -8.99 8.61
N ASN A 85 11.83 -8.20 7.90
CA ASN A 85 13.28 -8.44 7.83
C ASN A 85 13.96 -8.29 9.20
N ARG A 86 13.57 -7.28 10.00
CA ARG A 86 14.10 -7.12 11.36
C ARG A 86 13.78 -8.33 12.25
N LEU A 87 12.53 -8.81 12.22
CA LEU A 87 12.13 -9.98 13.01
C LEU A 87 12.88 -11.25 12.60
N HIS A 88 13.20 -11.42 11.32
CA HIS A 88 14.03 -12.53 10.86
C HIS A 88 15.46 -12.43 11.41
N ILE A 89 16.08 -11.24 11.36
CA ILE A 89 17.43 -11.00 11.89
C ILE A 89 17.49 -11.19 13.41
N GLU A 90 16.53 -10.65 14.16
CA GLU A 90 16.45 -10.82 15.61
C GLU A 90 16.31 -12.30 16.02
N LYS A 91 15.56 -13.09 15.24
CA LYS A 91 15.40 -14.53 15.47
C LYS A 91 16.68 -15.32 15.16
N LEU A 92 17.49 -14.87 14.19
CA LEU A 92 18.80 -15.45 13.90
C LEU A 92 19.80 -15.13 15.02
N ILE A 93 19.86 -13.88 15.48
CA ILE A 93 20.73 -13.45 16.59
C ILE A 93 20.33 -14.15 17.92
N GLY A 94 19.03 -14.34 18.15
CA GLY A 94 18.53 -15.05 19.34
C GLY A 94 18.94 -16.53 19.41
N LYS A 95 19.06 -17.21 18.27
CA LYS A 95 19.54 -18.61 18.20
C LYS A 95 21.02 -18.76 18.49
N GLU A 96 21.83 -17.74 18.18
CA GLU A 96 23.28 -17.79 18.39
C GLU A 96 23.65 -17.69 19.88
N LYS A 97 22.78 -17.09 20.72
CA LYS A 97 23.00 -16.95 22.16
C LYS A 97 22.72 -18.22 22.98
N GLU A 98 22.01 -19.20 22.45
CA GLU A 98 21.70 -20.46 23.16
C GLU A 98 22.85 -21.49 23.10
N VAL A 99 23.83 -21.32 22.19
CA VAL A 99 24.89 -22.32 21.96
C VAL A 99 26.13 -22.12 22.86
N VAL A 100 26.26 -21.00 23.57
CA VAL A 100 27.41 -20.72 24.44
C VAL A 100 27.01 -20.85 25.91
N SER A 101 26.87 -22.10 26.38
CA SER A 101 26.86 -22.44 27.80
C SER A 101 27.48 -23.83 27.98
N LEU A 102 28.80 -23.93 27.80
CA LEU A 102 29.55 -25.11 28.20
C LEU A 102 29.75 -25.09 29.72
N PRO A 103 29.43 -26.17 30.47
CA PRO A 103 29.69 -26.20 31.90
C PRO A 103 31.20 -26.28 32.14
N VAL A 104 31.78 -25.22 32.71
CA VAL A 104 33.10 -25.29 33.32
C VAL A 104 32.97 -26.14 34.57
N GLY A 105 33.43 -27.40 34.47
CA GLY A 105 33.49 -28.32 35.59
C GLY A 105 34.49 -27.85 36.64
N ASP A 106 34.02 -27.69 37.87
CA ASP A 106 34.78 -27.41 39.08
C ASP A 106 35.62 -28.64 39.45
N GLY A 107 36.95 -28.51 39.36
CA GLY A 107 37.92 -29.54 39.72
C GLY A 107 38.59 -29.20 41.04
N ARG A 108 38.17 -29.89 42.11
CA ARG A 108 38.94 -30.04 43.35
C ARG A 108 40.11 -30.99 43.14
#